data_AF-A0A255R1Z0-F1
#
_entry.id   AF-A0A255R1Z0-F1
#
_cell.length_a   1.000
_cell.length_b   1.000
_cell.length_c   1.000
_cell.angle_alpha   90.00
_cell.angle_beta   90.00
_cell.angle_gamma   90.00
#
_symmetry.space_group_name_H-M   'P 1'
#
loop_
_entity.id
_entity.type
_entity.pdbx_description
1 polymer ?
#
loop_
_entity_poly.entity_id
_entity_poly.type
_entity_poly.pdbx_seq_one_letter_code
_entity_poly.pdbx_strand_id
1 'polypeptide(L)'
;MDIGSLLTGDAFFALLTLTLMEIVLGIDNIVFIAIVTGRLPEEKRSFARRFGLVLAMGMRILLLLFIGYLMQWVGPLFELTDFISLDSFAEYLHEHEEANEISGKDLILMGGGLFLLWTAVREIHHKIEGGEEESEIGNVPGEGNQGAGGGSAGVTVGGVLFRIAFMDIIFSLDSVITAVGMAKQIPVMVLAVVISVGVMIAFANQISEFVQQHPTIKMLALSFLILIAVVLISEASGTPISKGYVYFAMAFSLMVEFLNLRMQMKRYRPSEGEGETGSVRR
;
A
#
# COMPACT_ATOMS: atom_id res chain seq x y z
N MET A 1 5.31 33.01 1.36
CA MET A 1 5.63 31.65 1.84
C MET A 1 6.71 31.81 2.89
N ASP A 2 6.34 31.76 4.16
CA ASP A 2 7.26 32.03 5.26
C ASP A 2 7.81 30.69 5.77
N ILE A 3 9.05 30.36 5.39
CA ILE A 3 9.74 29.14 5.84
C ILE A 3 9.90 29.16 7.39
N GLY A 4 9.81 30.35 8.00
CA GLY A 4 9.80 30.53 9.46
C GLY A 4 8.64 29.83 10.18
N SER A 5 7.51 29.58 9.50
CA SER A 5 6.38 28.84 10.12
C SER A 5 6.64 27.34 10.28
N LEU A 6 7.71 26.81 9.68
CA LEU A 6 8.12 25.41 9.82
C LEU A 6 8.99 25.17 11.07
N LEU A 7 9.48 26.22 11.73
CA LEU A 7 10.40 26.16 12.87
C LEU A 7 9.73 26.44 14.23
N THR A 8 8.40 26.62 14.26
CA THR A 8 7.65 26.62 15.53
C THR A 8 7.61 25.21 16.11
N GLY A 9 7.61 25.10 17.45
CA GLY A 9 7.57 23.79 18.14
C GLY A 9 6.44 22.89 17.65
N ASP A 10 5.26 23.47 17.41
CA ASP A 10 4.09 22.74 16.91
C ASP A 10 4.28 22.20 15.48
N ALA A 11 4.95 22.96 14.59
CA ALA A 11 5.23 22.52 13.23
C ALA A 11 6.23 21.37 13.19
N PHE A 12 7.22 21.37 14.09
CA PHE A 12 8.16 20.28 14.25
C PHE A 12 7.47 18.99 14.74
N PHE A 13 6.62 19.08 15.77
CA PHE A 13 5.87 17.92 16.25
C PHE A 13 4.89 17.37 15.21
N ALA A 14 4.22 18.25 14.47
CA ALA A 14 3.36 17.85 13.36
C ALA A 14 4.17 17.15 12.26
N LEU A 15 5.31 17.72 11.86
CA LEU A 15 6.22 17.12 10.86
C LEU A 15 6.69 15.74 11.30
N LEU A 16 7.14 15.61 12.56
CA LEU A 16 7.60 14.33 13.12
C LEU A 16 6.47 13.29 13.10
N THR A 17 5.29 13.66 13.58
CA THR A 17 4.12 12.77 13.63
C THR A 17 3.71 12.33 12.23
N LEU A 18 3.61 13.28 11.29
CA LEU A 18 3.26 13.00 9.90
C LEU A 18 4.32 12.11 9.24
N THR A 19 5.60 12.38 9.46
CA THR A 19 6.70 11.56 8.91
C THR A 19 6.63 10.14 9.45
N LEU A 20 6.40 9.97 10.76
CA LEU A 20 6.26 8.64 11.37
C LEU A 20 5.05 7.89 10.82
N MET A 21 3.91 8.56 10.70
CA MET A 21 2.69 7.98 10.12
C MET A 21 2.90 7.58 8.66
N GLU A 22 3.53 8.44 7.86
CA GLU A 22 3.91 8.18 6.47
C GLU A 22 4.87 7.00 6.34
N ILE A 23 5.82 6.83 7.26
CA ILE A 23 6.74 5.67 7.27
C ILE A 23 5.97 4.40 7.63
N VAL A 24 5.20 4.42 8.72
CA VAL A 24 4.44 3.23 9.19
C VAL A 24 3.45 2.76 8.12
N LEU A 25 2.71 3.70 7.52
CA LEU A 25 1.79 3.42 6.42
C LEU A 25 2.51 3.10 5.10
N GLY A 26 3.72 3.65 4.90
CA GLY A 26 4.51 3.48 3.68
C GLY A 26 5.26 2.16 3.58
N ILE A 27 5.34 1.37 4.67
CA ILE A 27 5.92 0.03 4.66
C ILE A 27 5.21 -0.84 3.62
N ASP A 28 3.88 -0.79 3.56
CA ASP A 28 3.10 -1.59 2.62
C ASP A 28 3.38 -1.21 1.16
N ASN A 29 3.58 0.08 0.89
CA ASN A 29 3.96 0.57 -0.45
C ASN A 29 5.36 0.05 -0.86
N ILE A 30 6.35 0.06 0.04
CA ILE A 30 7.67 -0.52 -0.27
C ILE A 30 7.57 -2.02 -0.50
N VAL A 31 6.85 -2.74 0.36
CA VAL A 31 6.75 -4.20 0.23
C VAL A 31 6.03 -4.56 -1.07
N PHE A 32 4.99 -3.82 -1.46
CA PHE A 32 4.35 -3.98 -2.75
C PHE A 32 5.33 -3.73 -3.91
N ILE A 33 6.08 -2.62 -3.89
CA ILE A 33 7.12 -2.33 -4.88
C ILE A 33 8.15 -3.47 -4.95
N ALA A 34 8.59 -4.00 -3.81
CA ALA A 34 9.55 -5.10 -3.74
C ALA A 34 9.01 -6.40 -4.37
N ILE A 35 7.71 -6.67 -4.19
CA ILE A 35 7.05 -7.83 -4.79
C ILE A 35 6.95 -7.66 -6.31
N VAL A 36 6.45 -6.52 -6.80
CA VAL A 36 6.25 -6.29 -8.24
C VAL A 36 7.59 -6.21 -8.99
N THR A 37 8.58 -5.50 -8.43
CA THR A 37 9.91 -5.40 -9.05
C THR A 37 10.69 -6.71 -8.99
N GLY A 38 10.33 -7.64 -8.10
CA GLY A 38 10.90 -8.99 -8.06
C GLY A 38 10.74 -9.77 -9.35
N ARG A 39 9.81 -9.38 -10.24
CA ARG A 39 9.59 -10.00 -11.55
C ARG A 39 10.55 -9.56 -12.65
N LEU A 40 11.28 -8.47 -12.42
CA LEU A 40 12.26 -7.99 -13.39
C LEU A 40 13.54 -8.82 -13.30
N PRO A 41 14.35 -8.88 -14.38
CA PRO A 41 15.72 -9.40 -14.29
C PRO A 41 16.50 -8.69 -13.18
N GLU A 42 17.35 -9.42 -12.45
CA GLU A 42 18.05 -8.93 -11.24
C GLU A 42 18.74 -7.57 -11.46
N GLU A 43 19.35 -7.39 -12.63
CA GLU A 43 20.03 -6.16 -13.06
C GLU A 43 19.11 -4.93 -13.06
N LYS A 44 17.81 -5.10 -13.34
CA LYS A 44 16.84 -4.01 -13.48
C LYS A 44 16.04 -3.76 -12.19
N ARG A 45 16.03 -4.70 -11.23
CA ARG A 45 15.20 -4.60 -10.01
C ARG A 45 15.55 -3.37 -9.19
N SER A 46 16.84 -3.15 -8.90
CA SER A 46 17.26 -2.01 -8.07
C SER A 46 16.93 -0.66 -8.71
N PHE A 47 17.07 -0.55 -10.03
CA PHE A 47 16.71 0.65 -10.77
C PHE A 47 15.19 0.88 -10.70
N ALA A 48 14.39 -0.13 -11.02
CA ALA A 48 12.93 -0.05 -11.00
C ALA A 48 12.37 0.29 -9.62
N ARG A 49 12.97 -0.23 -8.54
CA ARG A 49 12.57 0.10 -7.16
C ARG A 49 12.80 1.58 -6.83
N ARG A 50 14.02 2.07 -7.03
CA ARG A 50 14.37 3.46 -6.70
C ARG A 50 13.57 4.44 -7.55
N PHE A 51 13.50 4.18 -8.85
CA PHE A 51 12.74 5.03 -9.77
C PHE A 51 11.24 4.94 -9.47
N GLY A 52 10.71 3.75 -9.18
CA GLY A 52 9.33 3.55 -8.75
C GLY A 52 8.98 4.31 -7.47
N LEU A 53 9.88 4.34 -6.47
CA LEU A 53 9.69 5.12 -5.24
C LEU A 53 9.69 6.63 -5.49
N VAL A 54 10.57 7.13 -6.35
CA VAL A 54 10.58 8.55 -6.74
C VAL A 54 9.32 8.91 -7.52
N LEU A 55 8.89 8.04 -8.43
CA LEU A 55 7.64 8.21 -9.19
C LEU A 55 6.43 8.23 -8.26
N ALA A 56 6.33 7.28 -7.33
CA ALA A 56 5.30 7.19 -6.30
C ALA A 56 5.26 8.47 -5.44
N MET A 57 6.42 8.95 -4.97
CA MET A 57 6.50 10.23 -4.26
C MET A 57 5.96 11.40 -5.07
N GLY A 58 6.33 11.47 -6.35
CA GLY A 58 5.80 12.49 -7.26
C GLY A 58 4.28 12.41 -7.36
N MET A 59 3.73 11.22 -7.58
CA MET A 59 2.29 10.99 -7.63
C MET A 59 1.59 11.36 -6.32
N ARG A 60 2.17 11.02 -5.17
CA ARG A 60 1.64 11.34 -3.84
C ARG A 60 1.62 12.85 -3.58
N ILE A 61 2.68 13.57 -3.96
CA ILE A 61 2.72 15.03 -3.85
C ILE A 61 1.68 15.66 -4.79
N LEU A 62 1.57 15.17 -6.03
CA LEU A 62 0.55 15.65 -6.97
C LEU A 62 -0.86 15.41 -6.46
N LEU A 63 -1.14 14.22 -5.92
CA LEU A 63 -2.44 13.87 -5.33
C LEU A 63 -2.74 14.76 -4.11
N LEU A 64 -1.76 15.00 -3.26
CA LEU A 64 -1.90 15.89 -2.10
C LEU A 64 -2.22 17.33 -2.52
N LEU A 65 -1.50 17.86 -3.50
CA LEU A 65 -1.77 19.20 -4.03
C LEU A 65 -3.14 19.26 -4.71
N PHE A 66 -3.52 18.21 -5.44
CA PHE A 66 -4.81 18.12 -6.11
C PHE A 66 -5.97 18.07 -5.10
N ILE A 67 -5.90 17.21 -4.08
CA ILE A 67 -6.91 17.12 -3.02
C ILE A 67 -6.93 18.40 -2.18
N GLY A 68 -5.77 18.94 -1.83
CA GLY A 68 -5.68 20.22 -1.10
C GLY A 68 -6.26 21.39 -1.89
N TYR A 69 -6.19 21.35 -3.22
CA TYR A 69 -6.86 22.29 -4.11
C TYR A 69 -8.37 22.05 -4.16
N LEU A 70 -8.82 20.81 -4.34
CA LEU A 70 -10.25 20.46 -4.35
C LEU A 70 -10.96 20.84 -3.04
N MET A 71 -10.30 20.69 -1.89
CA MET A 71 -10.86 21.09 -0.59
C MET A 71 -11.02 22.61 -0.42
N GLN A 72 -10.46 23.44 -1.30
CA GLN A 72 -10.78 24.88 -1.34
C GLN A 72 -12.08 25.16 -2.11
N TRP A 73 -12.54 24.19 -2.91
CA TRP A 73 -13.72 24.26 -3.77
C TRP A 73 -14.88 23.48 -3.14
N VAL A 74 -15.09 23.62 -1.83
CA VAL A 74 -16.20 22.97 -1.10
C VAL A 74 -17.53 23.60 -1.52
N GLY A 75 -18.07 23.11 -2.63
CA GLY A 75 -19.49 23.01 -2.89
C GLY A 75 -19.80 21.54 -3.22
N PRO A 76 -20.96 21.00 -2.80
CA PRO A 76 -21.36 19.63 -3.13
C PRO A 76 -21.39 19.48 -4.67
N LEU A 77 -20.74 18.43 -5.19
CA LEU A 77 -20.60 18.25 -6.63
C LEU A 77 -21.93 17.85 -7.29
N PHE A 78 -22.77 17.08 -6.60
CA PHE A 78 -24.12 16.68 -6.99
C PHE A 78 -24.92 16.27 -5.74
N GLU A 79 -26.17 16.69 -5.61
CA GLU A 79 -27.11 16.16 -4.62
C GLU A 79 -27.97 15.08 -5.31
N LEU A 80 -28.07 13.88 -4.73
CA LEU A 80 -28.84 12.76 -5.32
C LEU A 80 -30.36 13.05 -5.40
N THR A 81 -30.82 14.07 -4.68
CA THR A 81 -32.15 14.69 -4.76
C THR A 81 -32.48 15.29 -6.13
N ASP A 82 -31.48 15.67 -6.93
CA ASP A 82 -31.70 16.22 -8.28
C ASP A 82 -32.03 15.14 -9.34
N PHE A 83 -31.74 13.86 -9.06
CA PHE A 83 -31.90 12.77 -10.04
C PHE A 83 -33.03 11.78 -9.69
N ILE A 84 -33.42 11.64 -8.42
CA ILE A 84 -34.43 10.68 -7.96
C ILE A 84 -35.62 11.39 -7.32
N SER A 85 -36.66 11.66 -8.10
CA SER A 85 -37.93 12.25 -7.64
C SER A 85 -38.92 11.17 -7.19
N LEU A 86 -38.57 10.39 -6.16
CA LEU A 86 -39.54 9.60 -5.40
C LEU A 86 -39.67 10.24 -4.01
N ASP A 87 -40.79 10.91 -3.76
CA ASP A 87 -41.04 11.68 -2.52
C ASP A 87 -40.80 10.86 -1.24
N SER A 88 -41.08 9.56 -1.26
CA SER A 88 -40.87 8.65 -0.13
C SER A 88 -39.41 8.17 0.05
N PHE A 89 -38.55 8.35 -0.95
CA PHE A 89 -37.11 8.08 -0.86
C PHE A 89 -36.32 9.37 -0.54
N ALA A 90 -36.78 10.52 -1.04
CA ALA A 90 -36.22 11.83 -0.74
C ALA A 90 -36.34 12.18 0.75
N GLU A 91 -37.45 11.83 1.41
CA GLU A 91 -37.64 12.05 2.85
C GLU A 91 -36.73 11.14 3.70
N TYR A 92 -36.47 9.90 3.24
CA TYR A 92 -35.50 8.99 3.87
C TYR A 92 -34.05 9.45 3.71
N LEU A 93 -33.72 10.06 2.56
CA LEU A 93 -32.41 10.66 2.27
C LEU A 93 -32.19 12.01 2.97
N HIS A 94 -33.24 12.79 3.22
CA HIS A 94 -33.18 14.02 4.02
C HIS A 94 -32.93 13.74 5.51
N GLU A 95 -33.38 12.58 6.01
CA GLU A 95 -33.15 12.16 7.40
C GLU A 95 -31.78 11.49 7.59
N HIS A 96 -31.13 11.06 6.50
CA HIS A 96 -29.79 10.49 6.46
C HIS A 96 -28.88 11.34 5.56
N GLU A 97 -28.51 12.52 6.05
CA GLU A 97 -27.66 13.52 5.36
C GLU A 97 -26.34 12.91 4.83
N GLU A 98 -25.82 11.87 5.50
CA GLU A 98 -24.62 11.11 5.09
C GLU A 98 -24.84 10.16 3.89
N ALA A 99 -26.08 9.82 3.54
CA ALA A 99 -26.42 8.91 2.44
C ALA A 99 -26.78 9.65 1.14
N ASN A 100 -27.09 10.95 1.21
CA ASN A 100 -27.48 11.77 0.06
C ASN A 100 -26.27 12.39 -0.67
N GLU A 101 -25.09 12.37 -0.03
CA GLU A 101 -23.83 12.84 -0.60
C GLU A 101 -22.92 11.65 -0.92
N ILE A 102 -23.15 10.94 -2.02
CA ILE A 102 -22.11 10.05 -2.57
C ILE A 102 -20.95 10.94 -3.01
N SER A 103 -19.97 11.12 -2.12
CA SER A 103 -18.78 11.90 -2.41
C SER A 103 -17.93 11.12 -3.41
N GLY A 104 -17.28 11.81 -4.35
CA GLY A 104 -16.31 11.20 -5.25
C GLY A 104 -15.21 10.43 -4.49
N LYS A 105 -14.95 10.83 -3.24
CA LYS A 105 -14.12 10.10 -2.27
C LYS A 105 -14.61 8.66 -2.06
N ASP A 106 -15.88 8.46 -1.76
CA ASP A 106 -16.40 7.15 -1.35
C ASP A 106 -16.44 6.17 -2.51
N LEU A 107 -16.71 6.66 -3.73
CA LEU A 107 -16.58 5.85 -4.95
C LEU A 107 -15.15 5.38 -5.18
N ILE A 108 -14.17 6.26 -4.98
CA ILE A 108 -12.76 5.94 -5.15
C ILE A 108 -12.30 4.98 -4.05
N LEU A 109 -12.68 5.20 -2.78
CA LEU A 109 -12.34 4.32 -1.66
C LEU A 109 -12.97 2.94 -1.82
N MET A 110 -14.24 2.87 -2.23
CA MET A 110 -14.95 1.62 -2.49
C MET A 110 -14.30 0.86 -3.65
N GLY A 111 -14.06 1.54 -4.77
CA GLY A 111 -13.43 0.93 -5.96
C GLY A 111 -12.01 0.45 -5.68
N GLY A 112 -11.20 1.29 -5.02
CA GLY A 112 -9.84 0.96 -4.61
C GLY A 112 -9.80 -0.20 -3.62
N GLY A 113 -10.66 -0.19 -2.61
CA GLY A 113 -10.78 -1.25 -1.63
C GLY A 113 -11.18 -2.59 -2.26
N LEU A 114 -12.22 -2.62 -3.10
CA LEU A 114 -12.63 -3.83 -3.81
C LEU A 114 -11.53 -4.36 -4.73
N PHE A 115 -10.83 -3.47 -5.44
CA PHE A 115 -9.71 -3.85 -6.30
C PHE A 115 -8.54 -4.47 -5.52
N LEU A 116 -8.17 -3.88 -4.38
CA LEU A 116 -7.13 -4.42 -3.50
C LEU A 116 -7.53 -5.77 -2.92
N LEU A 117 -8.78 -5.91 -2.48
CA LEU A 117 -9.31 -7.16 -1.92
C LEU A 117 -9.22 -8.27 -2.98
N TRP A 118 -9.72 -8.02 -4.17
CA TRP A 118 -9.67 -8.97 -5.29
C TRP A 118 -8.23 -9.36 -5.64
N THR A 119 -7.35 -8.37 -5.73
CA THR A 119 -5.93 -8.57 -6.09
C THR A 119 -5.22 -9.43 -5.04
N ALA A 120 -5.39 -9.10 -3.76
CA ALA A 120 -4.72 -9.81 -2.67
C ALA A 120 -5.25 -11.24 -2.51
N VAL A 121 -6.56 -11.46 -2.64
CA VAL A 121 -7.17 -12.80 -2.56
C VAL A 121 -6.70 -13.69 -3.70
N ARG A 122 -6.69 -13.19 -4.95
CA ARG A 122 -6.18 -13.96 -6.09
C ARG A 122 -4.71 -14.33 -5.92
N GLU A 123 -3.89 -13.41 -5.44
CA GLU A 123 -2.47 -13.66 -5.23
C GLU A 123 -2.22 -14.69 -4.11
N ILE A 124 -2.97 -14.62 -3.01
CA ILE A 124 -2.91 -15.64 -1.95
C ILE A 124 -3.30 -17.02 -2.50
N HIS A 125 -4.37 -17.08 -3.29
CA HIS A 125 -4.85 -18.34 -3.87
C HIS A 125 -3.80 -18.98 -4.78
N HIS A 126 -3.23 -18.22 -5.73
CA HIS A 126 -2.17 -18.71 -6.60
C HIS A 126 -0.94 -19.22 -5.83
N LYS A 127 -0.55 -18.54 -4.75
CA LYS A 127 0.58 -18.98 -3.91
C LYS A 127 0.32 -20.27 -3.14
N ILE A 128 -0.93 -20.53 -2.76
CA ILE A 128 -1.31 -21.72 -2.00
C ILE A 128 -1.48 -22.93 -2.91
N GLU A 129 -1.96 -22.75 -4.13
CA GLU A 129 -2.23 -23.85 -5.08
C GLU A 129 -0.98 -24.41 -5.75
N GLY A 130 0.22 -23.87 -5.48
CA GLY A 130 1.48 -24.47 -5.90
C GLY A 130 1.72 -24.42 -7.42
N GLY A 131 1.02 -23.55 -8.14
CA GLY A 131 1.36 -23.24 -9.52
C GLY A 131 2.69 -22.51 -9.56
N GLU A 132 3.76 -23.17 -10.01
CA GLU A 132 5.03 -22.55 -10.41
C GLU A 132 4.90 -21.73 -11.71
N GLU A 133 3.68 -21.31 -12.09
CA GLU A 133 3.48 -20.19 -13.00
C GLU A 133 3.54 -18.91 -12.17
N GLU A 134 4.62 -18.16 -12.36
CA GLU A 134 4.97 -16.94 -11.62
C GLU A 134 3.79 -15.94 -11.51
N SER A 135 3.08 -16.01 -10.38
CA SER A 135 2.26 -14.96 -9.74
C SER A 135 1.70 -13.85 -10.64
N GLU A 136 0.40 -13.86 -10.90
CA GLU A 136 -0.37 -12.74 -11.49
C GLU A 136 -0.77 -11.70 -10.43
N ILE A 137 0.14 -10.84 -9.97
CA ILE A 137 -0.29 -9.58 -9.32
C ILE A 137 -0.65 -8.61 -10.43
N GLY A 138 -1.96 -8.34 -10.55
CA GLY A 138 -2.50 -7.18 -11.23
C GLY A 138 -2.43 -7.22 -12.75
N ASN A 139 -3.22 -8.09 -13.38
CA ASN A 139 -3.80 -7.70 -14.68
C ASN A 139 -4.75 -6.54 -14.40
N VAL A 140 -4.27 -5.32 -14.63
CA VAL A 140 -5.14 -4.16 -14.87
C VAL A 140 -5.92 -4.48 -16.15
N PRO A 141 -7.23 -4.20 -16.25
CA PRO A 141 -7.96 -4.39 -17.50
C PRO A 141 -7.30 -3.54 -18.59
N GLY A 142 -6.56 -4.18 -19.51
CA GLY A 142 -5.81 -3.51 -20.57
C GLY A 142 -4.51 -4.20 -21.00
N GLU A 143 -3.89 -5.05 -20.18
CA GLU A 143 -2.81 -5.93 -20.65
C GLU A 143 -3.42 -7.24 -21.15
N GLY A 144 -3.38 -7.39 -22.47
CA GLY A 144 -4.01 -8.47 -23.20
C GLY A 144 -3.63 -9.84 -22.65
N ASN A 145 -4.66 -10.59 -22.31
CA ASN A 145 -4.63 -12.04 -22.24
C ASN A 145 -4.15 -12.56 -23.61
N GLN A 146 -2.85 -12.75 -23.78
CA GLN A 146 -2.31 -13.51 -24.92
C GLN A 146 -2.56 -14.98 -24.63
N GLY A 147 -3.78 -15.41 -24.98
CA GLY A 147 -4.08 -16.82 -25.12
C GLY A 147 -3.10 -17.48 -26.08
N ALA A 148 -2.64 -18.66 -25.68
CA ALA A 148 -2.15 -19.76 -26.51
C ALA A 148 -1.62 -19.39 -27.92
N GLY A 149 -0.33 -19.05 -27.99
CA GLY A 149 0.44 -19.09 -29.24
C GLY A 149 1.19 -17.81 -29.58
N GLY A 150 2.43 -17.68 -29.08
CA GLY A 150 3.39 -16.70 -29.59
C GLY A 150 4.11 -15.91 -28.50
N GLY A 151 5.39 -16.23 -28.28
CA GLY A 151 6.42 -15.38 -27.66
C GLY A 151 6.08 -14.73 -26.32
N SER A 152 6.59 -15.30 -25.21
CA SER A 152 6.64 -14.65 -23.90
C SER A 152 7.28 -13.26 -24.01
N ALA A 153 6.46 -12.22 -24.11
CA ALA A 153 6.90 -10.84 -23.96
C ALA A 153 7.20 -10.66 -22.47
N GLY A 154 8.48 -10.77 -22.09
CA GLY A 154 8.91 -10.63 -20.70
C GLY A 154 8.44 -9.33 -20.06
N VAL A 155 8.20 -9.37 -18.75
CA VAL A 155 7.76 -8.23 -17.94
C VAL A 155 8.64 -7.01 -18.20
N THR A 156 8.03 -5.91 -18.65
CA THR A 156 8.76 -4.67 -18.96
C THR A 156 8.91 -3.78 -17.73
N VAL A 157 9.99 -3.01 -17.67
CA VAL A 157 10.19 -2.00 -16.61
C VAL A 157 9.06 -0.96 -16.63
N GLY A 158 8.62 -0.56 -17.83
CA GLY A 158 7.52 0.41 -17.98
C GLY A 158 6.21 -0.11 -17.40
N GLY A 159 5.83 -1.36 -17.68
CA GLY A 159 4.64 -1.98 -17.09
C GLY A 159 4.71 -2.06 -15.57
N VAL A 160 5.86 -2.41 -15.01
CA VAL A 160 6.09 -2.41 -13.56
C VAL A 160 5.95 -1.02 -12.96
N LEU A 161 6.54 0.01 -13.58
CA LEU A 161 6.44 1.38 -13.10
C LEU A 161 5.00 1.91 -13.14
N PHE A 162 4.24 1.59 -14.20
CA PHE A 162 2.82 1.93 -14.29
C PHE A 162 2.02 1.27 -13.17
N ARG A 163 2.25 -0.02 -12.90
CA ARG A 163 1.59 -0.74 -11.81
C ARG A 163 1.92 -0.14 -10.44
N ILE A 164 3.18 0.23 -10.22
CA ILE A 164 3.60 0.91 -8.99
C ILE A 164 2.85 2.24 -8.85
N ALA A 165 2.81 3.07 -9.89
CA ALA A 165 2.12 4.35 -9.85
C ALA A 165 0.60 4.19 -9.61
N PHE A 166 -0.04 3.25 -10.30
CA PHE A 166 -1.47 2.98 -10.15
C PHE A 166 -1.82 2.51 -8.73
N MET A 167 -1.05 1.58 -8.19
CA MET A 167 -1.25 1.05 -6.84
C MET A 167 -0.93 2.10 -5.78
N ASP A 168 0.09 2.93 -6.01
CA ASP A 168 0.42 4.02 -5.12
C ASP A 168 -0.70 5.05 -5.06
N ILE A 169 -1.41 5.36 -6.15
CA ILE A 169 -2.62 6.19 -6.10
C ILE A 169 -3.64 5.57 -5.14
N ILE A 170 -3.93 4.28 -5.29
CA ILE A 170 -4.94 3.59 -4.46
C ILE A 170 -4.56 3.63 -2.97
N PHE A 171 -3.31 3.33 -2.61
CA PHE A 171 -2.86 3.38 -1.21
C PHE A 171 -2.68 4.80 -0.68
N SER A 172 -2.25 5.72 -1.53
CA SER A 172 -1.98 7.11 -1.13
C SER A 172 -3.27 7.89 -0.88
N LEU A 173 -4.41 7.48 -1.44
CA LEU A 173 -5.69 8.15 -1.20
C LEU A 173 -6.07 8.19 0.28
N ASP A 174 -6.01 7.06 1.00
CA ASP A 174 -6.34 7.02 2.44
C ASP A 174 -5.40 7.90 3.26
N SER A 175 -4.10 7.69 3.08
CA SER A 175 -3.05 8.43 3.81
C SER A 175 -3.06 9.92 3.50
N VAL A 176 -3.27 10.34 2.25
CA VAL A 176 -3.36 11.75 1.85
C VAL A 176 -4.66 12.39 2.37
N ILE A 177 -5.80 11.72 2.28
CA ILE A 177 -7.07 12.24 2.82
C ILE A 177 -6.97 12.45 4.33
N THR A 178 -6.38 11.49 5.04
CA THR A 178 -6.13 11.60 6.48
C THR A 178 -5.18 12.75 6.78
N ALA A 179 -4.09 12.89 6.03
CA ALA A 179 -3.12 13.96 6.22
C ALA A 179 -3.73 15.35 5.99
N VAL A 180 -4.51 15.52 4.92
CA VAL A 180 -5.20 16.78 4.61
C VAL A 180 -6.25 17.12 5.68
N GLY A 181 -6.91 16.11 6.25
CA GLY A 181 -7.83 16.30 7.39
C GLY A 181 -7.13 16.68 8.70
N MET A 182 -5.88 16.25 8.93
CA MET A 182 -5.13 16.50 10.16
C MET A 182 -4.26 17.77 10.12
N ALA A 183 -3.71 18.14 8.97
CA ALA A 183 -2.70 19.19 8.86
C ALA A 183 -3.19 20.38 8.01
N LYS A 184 -3.31 21.54 8.66
CA LYS A 184 -3.67 22.82 8.02
C LYS A 184 -2.56 23.40 7.13
N GLN A 185 -1.38 22.79 7.08
CA GLN A 185 -0.21 23.30 6.38
C GLN A 185 0.29 22.28 5.34
N ILE A 186 -0.12 22.47 4.09
CA ILE A 186 0.36 21.70 2.93
C ILE A 186 1.89 21.57 2.88
N PRO A 187 2.70 22.61 3.15
CA PRO A 187 4.16 22.49 3.11
C PRO A 187 4.74 21.48 4.10
N VAL A 188 4.16 21.37 5.30
CA VAL A 188 4.61 20.40 6.32
C VAL A 188 4.31 18.97 5.87
N MET A 189 3.15 18.75 5.25
CA MET A 189 2.80 17.43 4.73
C MET A 189 3.69 17.02 3.56
N VAL A 190 3.93 17.92 2.60
CA VAL A 190 4.85 17.65 1.48
C VAL A 190 6.25 17.33 2.01
N LEU A 191 6.74 18.09 3.00
CA LEU A 191 8.03 17.84 3.62
C LEU A 191 8.06 16.48 4.32
N ALA A 192 7.00 16.09 5.03
CA ALA A 192 6.89 14.77 5.66
C ALA A 192 6.96 13.63 4.64
N VAL A 193 6.24 13.75 3.51
CA VAL A 193 6.27 12.77 2.41
C VAL A 193 7.68 12.66 1.83
N VAL A 194 8.35 13.78 1.57
CA VAL A 194 9.71 13.79 1.01
C VAL A 194 10.71 13.15 1.97
N ILE A 195 10.65 13.47 3.27
CA ILE A 195 11.52 12.88 4.28
C ILE A 195 11.26 11.37 4.41
N SER A 196 10.00 10.97 4.50
CA SER A 196 9.59 9.56 4.58
C SER A 196 10.12 8.77 3.38
N VAL A 197 9.87 9.24 2.16
CA VAL A 197 10.37 8.58 0.94
C VAL A 197 11.89 8.56 0.88
N GLY A 198 12.56 9.63 1.32
CA GLY A 198 14.02 9.66 1.42
C GLY A 198 14.56 8.51 2.28
N VAL A 199 13.95 8.26 3.43
CA VAL A 199 14.26 7.11 4.29
C VAL A 199 13.95 5.80 3.55
N MET A 200 12.79 5.69 2.91
CA MET A 200 12.40 4.49 2.16
C MET A 200 13.40 4.15 1.05
N ILE A 201 13.87 5.13 0.27
CA ILE A 201 14.86 4.94 -0.80
C ILE A 201 16.19 4.43 -0.22
N ALA A 202 16.62 4.94 0.94
CA ALA A 202 17.85 4.52 1.60
C ALA A 202 17.85 3.04 2.00
N PHE A 203 16.66 2.50 2.34
CA PHE A 203 16.46 1.11 2.75
C PHE A 203 15.80 0.22 1.69
N ALA A 204 15.45 0.76 0.52
CA ALA A 204 14.62 0.07 -0.47
C ALA A 204 15.20 -1.26 -0.97
N ASN A 205 16.52 -1.33 -1.14
CA ASN A 205 17.18 -2.55 -1.60
C ASN A 205 17.18 -3.61 -0.51
N GLN A 206 17.51 -3.23 0.72
CA GLN A 206 17.58 -4.11 1.88
C GLN A 206 16.20 -4.68 2.21
N ILE A 207 15.17 -3.81 2.25
CA ILE A 207 13.79 -4.25 2.47
C ILE A 207 13.35 -5.17 1.34
N SER A 208 13.69 -4.85 0.09
CA SER A 208 13.30 -5.71 -1.04
C SER A 208 13.97 -7.08 -1.03
N GLU A 209 15.26 -7.15 -0.74
CA GLU A 209 15.98 -8.43 -0.64
C GLU A 209 15.42 -9.26 0.52
N PHE A 210 15.16 -8.62 1.67
CA PHE A 210 14.53 -9.27 2.82
C PHE A 210 13.14 -9.83 2.48
N VAL A 211 12.27 -9.03 1.87
CA VAL A 211 10.95 -9.48 1.40
C VAL A 211 11.07 -10.62 0.40
N GLN A 212 12.06 -10.58 -0.51
CA GLN A 212 12.26 -11.62 -1.52
C GLN A 212 12.69 -12.95 -0.91
N GLN A 213 13.56 -12.91 0.09
CA GLN A 213 14.13 -14.07 0.79
C GLN A 213 13.17 -14.71 1.80
N HIS A 214 12.16 -13.98 2.29
CA HIS A 214 11.22 -14.46 3.30
C HIS A 214 9.78 -14.57 2.74
N PRO A 215 9.34 -15.77 2.30
CA PRO A 215 7.99 -15.99 1.76
C PRO A 215 6.86 -15.61 2.73
N THR A 216 7.07 -15.84 4.03
CA THR A 216 6.14 -15.48 5.10
C THR A 216 5.91 -13.97 5.17
N ILE A 217 6.94 -13.15 4.96
CA ILE A 217 6.83 -11.68 4.87
C ILE A 217 5.99 -11.28 3.65
N LYS A 218 6.15 -11.96 2.51
CA LYS A 218 5.29 -11.70 1.34
C LYS A 218 3.82 -12.02 1.64
N MET A 219 3.53 -13.13 2.33
CA MET A 219 2.17 -13.49 2.73
C MET A 219 1.57 -12.50 3.73
N LEU A 220 2.39 -12.05 4.69
CA LEU A 220 2.00 -11.03 5.67
C LEU A 220 1.63 -9.71 4.98
N ALA A 221 2.41 -9.28 3.98
CA ALA A 221 2.10 -8.09 3.21
C ALA A 221 0.79 -8.22 2.41
N LEU A 222 0.54 -9.37 1.76
CA LEU A 222 -0.73 -9.63 1.10
C LEU A 222 -1.91 -9.63 2.09
N SER A 223 -1.69 -10.06 3.33
CA SER A 223 -2.69 -10.00 4.39
C SER A 223 -2.96 -8.56 4.83
N PHE A 224 -1.94 -7.70 4.87
CA PHE A 224 -2.11 -6.27 5.13
C PHE A 224 -2.87 -5.57 4.00
N LEU A 225 -2.66 -5.99 2.73
CA LEU A 225 -3.46 -5.50 1.62
C LEU A 225 -4.95 -5.80 1.79
N ILE A 226 -5.30 -7.00 2.25
CA ILE A 226 -6.69 -7.35 2.58
C ILE A 226 -7.21 -6.49 3.72
N LEU A 227 -6.42 -6.32 4.78
CA LEU A 227 -6.81 -5.50 5.93
C LEU A 227 -7.10 -4.05 5.51
N ILE A 228 -6.21 -3.43 4.73
CA ILE A 228 -6.41 -2.08 4.18
C ILE A 228 -7.64 -2.07 3.27
N ALA A 229 -7.80 -3.04 2.38
CA ALA A 229 -8.95 -3.13 1.50
C ALA A 229 -10.28 -3.11 2.28
N VAL A 230 -10.36 -3.88 3.36
CA VAL A 230 -11.54 -3.89 4.26
C VAL A 230 -11.73 -2.53 4.91
N VAL A 231 -10.66 -1.87 5.38
CA VAL A 231 -10.74 -0.53 5.96
C VAL A 231 -11.28 0.49 4.95
N LEU A 232 -10.79 0.49 3.71
CA LEU A 232 -11.27 1.41 2.66
C LEU A 232 -12.74 1.18 2.32
N ILE A 233 -13.17 -0.09 2.20
CA ILE A 233 -14.57 -0.44 1.96
C ILE A 233 -15.44 0.02 3.14
N SER A 234 -14.95 -0.16 4.37
CA SER A 234 -15.67 0.25 5.59
C SER A 234 -15.80 1.78 5.69
N GLU A 235 -14.72 2.52 5.39
CA GLU A 235 -14.75 3.98 5.32
C GLU A 235 -15.73 4.47 4.25
N ALA A 236 -15.72 3.87 3.06
CA ALA A 236 -16.65 4.22 1.98
C ALA A 236 -18.11 3.84 2.27
N SER A 237 -18.34 2.88 3.18
CA SER A 237 -19.68 2.48 3.62
C SER A 237 -20.21 3.34 4.78
N GLY A 238 -19.51 4.42 5.16
CA GLY A 238 -19.87 5.28 6.29
C GLY A 238 -19.62 4.68 7.68
N THR A 239 -18.92 3.53 7.76
CA THR A 239 -18.59 2.87 9.03
C THR A 239 -17.09 2.82 9.24
N PRO A 240 -16.43 3.95 9.55
CA PRO A 240 -14.98 4.01 9.66
C PRO A 240 -14.45 3.13 10.79
N ILE A 241 -13.51 2.25 10.48
CA ILE A 241 -12.77 1.46 11.48
C ILE A 241 -11.70 2.35 12.08
N SER A 242 -11.55 2.32 13.41
CA SER A 242 -10.46 3.06 14.07
C SER A 242 -9.10 2.58 13.57
N LYS A 243 -8.34 3.49 12.98
CA LYS A 243 -7.00 3.22 12.42
C LYS A 243 -6.02 2.68 13.46
N GLY A 244 -6.22 3.02 14.73
CA GLY A 244 -5.44 2.47 15.84
C GLY A 244 -5.51 0.94 15.92
N TYR A 245 -6.68 0.34 15.66
CA TYR A 245 -6.81 -1.12 15.63
C TYR A 245 -6.06 -1.74 14.46
N VAL A 246 -6.09 -1.09 13.30
CA VAL A 246 -5.38 -1.51 12.08
C VAL A 246 -3.87 -1.47 12.33
N TYR A 247 -3.35 -0.36 12.84
CA TYR A 247 -1.93 -0.20 13.15
C TYR A 247 -1.46 -1.16 14.22
N PHE A 248 -2.27 -1.38 15.26
CA PHE A 248 -1.96 -2.37 16.27
C PHE A 248 -1.89 -3.78 15.68
N ALA A 249 -2.85 -4.18 14.85
CA ALA A 249 -2.86 -5.48 14.19
C ALA A 249 -1.65 -5.68 13.28
N MET A 250 -1.26 -4.66 12.50
CA MET A 250 -0.07 -4.72 11.65
C MET A 250 1.22 -4.81 12.47
N ALA A 251 1.38 -3.96 13.49
CA ALA A 251 2.55 -4.00 14.37
C ALA A 251 2.67 -5.33 15.12
N PHE A 252 1.56 -5.85 15.63
CA PHE A 252 1.51 -7.15 16.30
C PHE A 252 1.89 -8.28 15.35
N SER A 253 1.34 -8.29 14.12
CA SER A 253 1.65 -9.32 13.11
C SER A 253 3.12 -9.29 12.71
N LEU A 254 3.70 -8.10 12.50
CA LEU A 254 5.13 -7.94 12.24
C LEU A 254 5.98 -8.43 13.41
N MET A 255 5.57 -8.15 14.65
CA MET A 255 6.27 -8.65 15.84
C MET A 255 6.23 -10.18 15.91
N VAL A 256 5.07 -10.79 15.68
CA VAL A 256 4.92 -12.25 15.64
C VAL A 256 5.80 -12.85 14.54
N GLU A 257 5.80 -12.25 13.36
CA GLU A 257 6.63 -12.71 12.25
C GLU A 257 8.13 -12.53 12.53
N PHE A 258 8.53 -11.43 13.18
CA PHE A 258 9.90 -11.25 13.63
C PHE A 258 10.33 -12.36 14.62
N LEU A 259 9.45 -12.74 15.57
CA LEU A 259 9.70 -13.86 16.46
C LEU A 259 9.79 -15.18 15.69
N ASN A 260 8.93 -15.39 14.70
CA ASN A 260 8.94 -16.57 13.84
C ASN A 260 10.27 -16.72 13.08
N LEU A 261 10.74 -15.65 12.43
CA LEU A 261 12.04 -15.61 11.75
C LEU A 261 13.20 -15.90 12.71
N ARG A 262 13.15 -15.35 13.94
CA ARG A 262 14.17 -15.61 14.96
C ARG A 262 14.19 -17.07 15.43
N MET A 263 13.04 -17.73 15.50
CA MET A 263 12.95 -19.14 15.87
C MET A 263 13.49 -20.07 14.78
N GLN A 264 13.23 -19.76 13.50
CA GLN A 264 13.73 -20.54 12.37
C GLN A 264 15.26 -20.58 12.32
N MET A 265 15.92 -19.45 12.64
CA MET A 265 17.39 -19.39 12.75
C MET A 265 17.97 -20.31 13.85
N LYS A 266 17.22 -20.60 14.92
CA LYS A 266 17.69 -21.49 16.00
C LYS A 266 17.57 -22.98 15.66
N ARG A 267 16.65 -23.38 14.77
CA ARG A 267 16.49 -24.79 14.35
C ARG A 267 17.58 -25.27 13.39
N TYR A 268 18.34 -24.35 12.80
CA TYR A 268 19.44 -24.62 11.85
C TYR A 268 20.84 -24.62 12.47
N ARG A 269 20.99 -24.76 13.80
CA ARG A 269 22.26 -25.26 14.35
C ARG A 269 22.26 -26.78 14.17
N PRO A 270 23.02 -27.35 13.21
CA PRO A 270 23.26 -28.78 13.24
C PRO A 270 23.87 -29.08 14.60
N SER A 271 23.37 -30.14 15.24
CA SER A 271 24.01 -30.73 16.40
C SER A 271 25.46 -31.10 16.01
N GLU A 272 26.41 -30.21 16.27
CA GLU A 272 27.82 -30.57 16.41
C GLU A 272 27.90 -31.55 17.58
N GLY A 273 27.90 -32.86 17.29
CA GLY A 273 27.92 -33.86 18.35
C GLY A 273 27.80 -35.34 17.97
N GLU A 274 27.62 -35.72 16.70
CA GLU A 274 27.71 -37.14 16.30
C GLU A 274 28.68 -37.32 15.13
N GLY A 275 29.95 -36.99 15.40
CA GLY A 275 31.09 -37.56 14.70
C GLY A 275 31.98 -38.24 15.73
N GLU A 276 32.31 -39.52 15.46
CA GLU A 276 33.22 -40.46 16.16
C GLU A 276 32.46 -41.71 16.65
N THR A 277 32.69 -42.94 16.20
CA THR A 277 33.74 -43.57 15.41
C THR A 277 33.20 -44.88 14.83
N GLY A 278 33.67 -45.30 13.65
CA GLY A 278 33.28 -46.58 13.06
C GLY A 278 33.91 -46.86 11.71
N SER A 279 35.23 -46.78 11.64
CA SER A 279 36.03 -47.08 10.45
C SER A 279 35.82 -48.51 9.93
N VAL A 280 35.59 -48.61 8.61
CA VAL A 280 36.19 -49.54 7.64
C VAL A 280 36.14 -51.05 7.96
N ARG A 281 35.47 -51.83 7.10
CA ARG A 281 36.12 -52.88 6.27
C ARG A 281 35.19 -53.50 5.24
N ARG A 282 35.67 -53.43 3.99
CA ARG A 282 35.49 -54.29 2.80
C ARG A 282 34.15 -54.94 2.53
#